data_AF-A0AAD2HUF8-F1
#
_entry.id   AF-A0AAD2HUF8-F1
#
_cell.length_a   1.000
_cell.length_b   1.000
_cell.length_c   1.000
_cell.angle_alpha   90.00
_cell.angle_beta   90.00
_cell.angle_gamma   90.00
#
_symmetry.space_group_name_H-M   'P 1'
#
loop_
_entity.id
_entity.type
_entity.pdbx_description
1 polymer ?
#
loop_
_entity_poly.entity_id
_entity_poly.type
_entity_poly.pdbx_seq_one_letter_code
_entity_poly.pdbx_strand_id
1 'polypeptide(L)'
;MPCRCVTAAETHGGPLLAFPSHPSPRIRPTAMQVSVSPGVGYHDDSDTDSTPMLHAGEMFWYANREWLWEQGYVLRARLQEEWSPTYGWQGAASDSEDAYIWPQDNVMDATRAVDGVFVLMKRIARVRDVQELEIATWLAEHDRAHYCVPILRVLAREREPDWVILVMPLLREYDSPRLQTVGEAVEFFRQMFLGIGFLHENNIVHGDCSSKNILMDGGPLYAAPWHPIRHNFRRDWTGKASHSTRTQHPVRYHWIDFSSSRRLLSDEGDTSGDRAAAKFKADVYRLGKSIEEDFLVGNEYKRPKRGLDFMRPLVAAMTHPDPARRPTMDECMRHLEELVRGLGSCRLRSRLAERGDLPLVHAVPHWVRHVLFVLKRLPPIPVPS
;
A
#
# COMPACT_ATOMS: atom_id res chain seq x y z
N MET A 1 10.48 -25.76 -66.28
CA MET A 1 11.41 -26.86 -66.58
C MET A 1 11.45 -27.80 -65.38
N PRO A 2 11.02 -29.06 -65.55
CA PRO A 2 10.91 -30.08 -64.49
C PRO A 2 12.12 -31.07 -64.50
N CYS A 3 12.00 -32.18 -63.73
CA CYS A 3 12.87 -33.38 -63.64
C CYS A 3 13.94 -33.34 -62.53
N ARG A 4 14.16 -34.34 -61.64
CA ARG A 4 13.89 -35.80 -61.51
C ARG A 4 13.80 -36.14 -60.00
N CYS A 5 12.85 -36.92 -59.48
CA CYS A 5 12.65 -38.39 -59.48
C CYS A 5 13.73 -39.22 -58.73
N VAL A 6 13.37 -39.84 -57.59
CA VAL A 6 13.09 -41.31 -57.36
C VAL A 6 14.39 -42.05 -56.95
N THR A 7 14.55 -42.83 -55.86
CA THR A 7 13.89 -44.05 -55.28
C THR A 7 14.64 -44.33 -53.93
N ALA A 8 14.22 -45.12 -52.94
CA ALA A 8 13.63 -46.46 -52.96
C ALA A 8 12.89 -46.76 -51.63
N ALA A 9 11.93 -47.66 -51.72
CA ALA A 9 11.22 -48.31 -50.62
C ALA A 9 11.93 -49.61 -50.21
N GLU A 10 11.80 -50.04 -48.95
CA GLU A 10 11.57 -51.45 -48.60
C GLU A 10 11.01 -51.60 -47.18
N THR A 11 10.16 -52.61 -47.05
CA THR A 11 9.27 -53.00 -45.95
C THR A 11 9.94 -53.87 -44.88
N HIS A 12 9.24 -54.05 -43.74
CA HIS A 12 9.26 -55.12 -42.71
C HIS A 12 9.25 -54.45 -41.31
N GLY A 13 8.46 -54.81 -40.29
CA GLY A 13 7.67 -56.00 -39.98
C GLY A 13 7.89 -56.34 -38.49
N GLY A 14 7.10 -55.73 -37.57
CA GLY A 14 6.98 -56.08 -36.13
C GLY A 14 8.25 -55.96 -35.26
N PRO A 15 8.19 -56.16 -33.91
CA PRO A 15 7.04 -56.48 -33.07
C PRO A 15 6.76 -55.46 -31.93
N LEU A 16 5.55 -55.54 -31.40
CA LEU A 16 5.16 -55.00 -30.09
C LEU A 16 5.98 -55.66 -28.98
N LEU A 17 6.68 -54.84 -28.17
CA LEU A 17 7.25 -55.27 -26.89
C LEU A 17 6.76 -54.32 -25.80
N ALA A 18 5.87 -54.87 -24.97
CA ALA A 18 5.45 -54.34 -23.69
C ALA A 18 6.59 -54.50 -22.66
N PHE A 19 6.78 -53.50 -21.80
CA PHE A 19 7.58 -53.57 -20.58
C PHE A 19 7.14 -52.46 -19.59
N PRO A 20 7.38 -52.62 -18.27
CA PRO A 20 6.30 -52.93 -17.34
C PRO A 20 6.02 -51.81 -16.33
N SER A 21 4.80 -51.85 -15.80
CA SER A 21 4.34 -51.10 -14.63
C SER A 21 4.95 -51.67 -13.34
N HIS A 22 5.73 -50.87 -12.63
CA HIS A 22 5.89 -50.99 -11.18
C HIS A 22 6.01 -49.61 -10.50
N PRO A 23 5.54 -49.48 -9.24
CA PRO A 23 5.05 -48.23 -8.67
C PRO A 23 6.16 -47.41 -8.01
N SER A 24 6.15 -46.10 -8.23
CA SER A 24 6.97 -45.16 -7.46
C SER A 24 6.39 -44.92 -6.06
N PRO A 25 7.21 -44.89 -5.00
CA PRO A 25 6.75 -44.74 -3.63
C PRO A 25 6.29 -43.31 -3.35
N ARG A 26 5.05 -43.17 -2.86
CA ARG A 26 4.52 -41.93 -2.31
C ARG A 26 5.22 -41.62 -0.99
N ILE A 27 6.10 -40.61 -1.00
CA ILE A 27 6.59 -39.99 0.23
C ILE A 27 5.52 -39.00 0.69
N ARG A 28 4.88 -39.31 1.81
CA ARG A 28 3.95 -38.42 2.52
C ARG A 28 4.72 -37.27 3.16
N PRO A 29 4.27 -36.01 3.06
CA PRO A 29 4.72 -34.98 3.99
C PRO A 29 4.11 -35.24 5.37
N THR A 30 4.98 -35.32 6.37
CA THR A 30 4.66 -35.46 7.78
C THR A 30 3.90 -34.22 8.25
N ALA A 31 2.60 -34.36 8.52
CA ALA A 31 1.82 -33.37 9.23
C ALA A 31 2.24 -33.39 10.71
N MET A 32 2.80 -32.28 11.18
CA MET A 32 3.03 -32.04 12.60
C MET A 32 1.66 -31.78 13.24
N GLN A 33 1.20 -32.73 14.05
CA GLN A 33 -0.02 -32.60 14.85
C GLN A 33 0.17 -31.47 15.87
N VAL A 34 -0.63 -30.42 15.75
CA VAL A 34 -1.01 -29.60 16.90
C VAL A 34 -2.47 -29.91 17.19
N SER A 35 -2.68 -30.53 18.35
CA SER A 35 -3.98 -30.87 18.91
C SER A 35 -4.81 -29.61 19.17
N VAL A 36 -6.00 -29.54 18.58
CA VAL A 36 -7.08 -28.67 19.06
C VAL A 36 -8.30 -29.56 19.28
N SER A 37 -8.76 -29.63 20.52
CA SER A 37 -9.91 -30.42 20.95
C SER A 37 -11.22 -29.94 20.29
N PRO A 38 -12.20 -30.83 20.04
CA PRO A 38 -13.48 -30.46 19.45
C PRO A 38 -14.44 -29.96 20.54
N GLY A 39 -14.97 -28.76 20.36
CA GLY A 39 -16.05 -28.21 21.17
C GLY A 39 -17.09 -27.57 20.26
N VAL A 40 -17.80 -28.37 19.47
CA VAL A 40 -19.02 -27.94 18.78
C VAL A 40 -20.17 -28.17 19.73
N GLY A 41 -20.54 -27.13 20.47
CA GLY A 41 -21.86 -27.04 21.10
C GLY A 41 -22.84 -26.51 20.05
N TYR A 42 -23.77 -27.36 19.62
CA TYR A 42 -25.01 -26.91 19.01
C TYR A 42 -25.75 -26.08 20.07
N HIS A 43 -25.89 -24.78 19.85
CA HIS A 43 -26.84 -23.97 20.59
C HIS A 43 -28.15 -23.93 19.80
N ASP A 44 -29.19 -24.32 20.52
CA ASP A 44 -30.59 -24.40 20.15
C ASP A 44 -31.16 -22.99 19.90
N ASP A 45 -31.90 -22.86 18.80
CA ASP A 45 -32.56 -21.64 18.36
C ASP A 45 -33.81 -21.36 19.21
N SER A 46 -33.80 -20.27 19.98
CA SER A 46 -35.00 -19.47 20.25
C SER A 46 -34.64 -18.16 20.95
N ASP A 47 -34.06 -17.23 20.20
CA ASP A 47 -34.37 -15.80 20.36
C ASP A 47 -33.93 -15.06 19.08
N THR A 48 -34.91 -14.58 18.33
CA THR A 48 -34.72 -13.74 17.16
C THR A 48 -34.27 -12.36 17.61
N ASP A 49 -32.97 -12.19 17.85
CA ASP A 49 -32.31 -10.90 17.68
C ASP A 49 -31.57 -10.96 16.34
N SER A 50 -32.20 -10.41 15.31
CA SER A 50 -31.66 -10.34 13.95
C SER A 50 -30.55 -9.30 13.87
N THR A 51 -29.51 -9.44 14.69
CA THR A 51 -28.27 -8.72 14.45
C THR A 51 -27.66 -9.29 13.18
N PRO A 52 -27.44 -8.51 12.11
CA PRO A 52 -26.66 -9.00 10.97
C PRO A 52 -25.33 -9.56 11.51
N MET A 53 -24.83 -10.67 10.96
CA MET A 53 -23.55 -11.29 11.37
C MET A 53 -22.39 -10.33 11.11
N LEU A 54 -22.22 -9.34 12.00
CA LEU A 54 -21.17 -8.35 12.01
C LEU A 54 -19.98 -8.92 12.78
N HIS A 55 -18.78 -8.63 12.29
CA HIS A 55 -17.57 -9.00 12.98
C HIS A 55 -17.35 -8.05 14.18
N ALA A 56 -16.61 -8.50 15.19
CA ALA A 56 -16.31 -7.70 16.38
C ALA A 56 -15.74 -6.30 16.03
N GLY A 57 -14.88 -6.22 15.02
CA GLY A 57 -14.32 -4.96 14.54
C GLY A 57 -15.34 -4.01 13.86
N GLU A 58 -16.47 -4.54 13.38
CA GLU A 58 -17.54 -3.76 12.77
C GLU A 58 -18.50 -3.18 13.82
N MET A 59 -18.59 -3.80 15.01
CA MET A 59 -19.60 -3.46 16.03
C MET A 59 -19.52 -2.01 16.51
N PHE A 60 -18.30 -1.48 16.71
CA PHE A 60 -18.15 -0.07 17.10
C PHE A 60 -18.74 0.87 16.05
N TRP A 61 -18.41 0.63 14.78
CA TRP A 61 -18.86 1.47 13.67
C TRP A 61 -20.36 1.36 13.46
N TYR A 62 -20.91 0.14 13.52
CA TYR A 62 -22.34 -0.09 13.49
C TYR A 62 -23.07 0.64 14.62
N ALA A 63 -22.61 0.52 15.86
CA ALA A 63 -23.21 1.18 17.02
C ALA A 63 -23.18 2.71 16.92
N ASN A 64 -22.25 3.29 16.14
CA ASN A 64 -22.10 4.73 15.95
C ASN A 64 -22.63 5.23 14.60
N ARG A 65 -23.31 4.39 13.80
CA ARG A 65 -23.73 4.70 12.43
C ARG A 65 -24.63 5.94 12.34
N GLU A 66 -25.60 6.07 13.24
CA GLU A 66 -26.58 7.17 13.25
C GLU A 66 -25.89 8.49 13.58
N TRP A 67 -25.05 8.49 14.62
CA TRP A 67 -24.28 9.67 14.98
C TRP A 67 -23.31 10.09 13.85
N LEU A 68 -22.65 9.13 13.20
CA LEU A 68 -21.79 9.42 12.04
C LEU A 68 -22.60 10.03 10.87
N TRP A 69 -23.82 9.54 10.65
CA TRP A 69 -24.75 10.11 9.67
C TRP A 69 -25.12 11.56 10.02
N GLU A 70 -25.44 11.86 11.27
CA GLU A 70 -25.67 13.23 11.75
C GLU A 70 -24.45 14.13 11.57
N GLN A 71 -23.23 13.57 11.69
CA GLN A 71 -21.99 14.27 11.38
C GLN A 71 -21.72 14.41 9.86
N GLY A 72 -22.59 13.86 9.00
CA GLY A 72 -22.49 13.95 7.54
C GLY A 72 -21.64 12.85 6.90
N TYR A 73 -21.48 11.70 7.55
CA TYR A 73 -20.72 10.55 7.03
C TYR A 73 -21.56 9.29 6.97
N VAL A 74 -21.61 8.69 5.79
CA VAL A 74 -22.41 7.50 5.50
C VAL A 74 -21.50 6.27 5.47
N LEU A 75 -21.73 5.33 6.38
CA LEU A 75 -21.06 4.03 6.40
C LEU A 75 -21.56 3.13 5.26
N ARG A 76 -20.80 2.07 4.93
CA ARG A 76 -21.17 1.09 3.91
C ARG A 76 -22.56 0.51 4.15
N ALA A 77 -23.20 0.04 3.08
CA ALA A 77 -24.52 -0.59 3.14
C ALA A 77 -24.58 -1.71 4.19
N ARG A 78 -23.54 -2.54 4.30
CA ARG A 78 -23.42 -3.60 5.31
C ARG A 78 -23.59 -3.17 6.78
N LEU A 79 -23.36 -1.89 7.07
CA LEU A 79 -23.46 -1.32 8.41
C LEU A 79 -24.77 -0.55 8.64
N GLN A 80 -25.77 -0.71 7.76
CA GLN A 80 -27.11 -0.12 7.89
C GLN A 80 -28.10 -1.15 8.46
N GLU A 81 -29.12 -0.70 9.20
CA GLU A 81 -30.08 -1.58 9.89
C GLU A 81 -30.85 -2.52 8.96
N GLU A 82 -31.27 -2.01 7.80
CA GLU A 82 -32.08 -2.75 6.82
C GLU A 82 -31.22 -3.62 5.88
N TRP A 83 -29.92 -3.74 6.13
CA TRP A 83 -29.05 -4.52 5.26
C TRP A 83 -29.21 -6.03 5.50
N SER A 84 -29.47 -6.76 4.42
CA SER A 84 -29.44 -8.22 4.38
C SER A 84 -28.24 -8.71 3.58
N PRO A 85 -27.55 -9.78 4.01
CA PRO A 85 -26.48 -10.42 3.26
C PRO A 85 -26.83 -10.69 1.78
N THR A 86 -25.96 -10.26 0.88
CA THR A 86 -26.10 -10.54 -0.56
C THR A 86 -25.52 -11.90 -0.97
N TYR A 87 -24.76 -12.57 -0.09
CA TYR A 87 -24.19 -13.89 -0.34
C TYR A 87 -25.22 -15.01 -0.11
N GLY A 88 -25.10 -16.09 -0.89
CA GLY A 88 -25.87 -17.33 -0.65
C GLY A 88 -27.06 -17.60 -1.58
N TRP A 89 -27.42 -16.70 -2.50
CA TRP A 89 -28.48 -16.98 -3.48
C TRP A 89 -27.98 -17.57 -4.81
N GLN A 90 -26.77 -17.22 -5.29
CA GLN A 90 -26.24 -17.70 -6.59
C GLN A 90 -24.69 -17.78 -6.73
N GLY A 91 -23.90 -17.63 -5.66
CA GLY A 91 -22.42 -17.59 -5.78
C GLY A 91 -21.64 -17.80 -4.46
N ALA A 92 -20.31 -17.80 -4.54
CA ALA A 92 -19.44 -17.95 -3.36
C ALA A 92 -19.46 -16.66 -2.53
N ALA A 93 -19.32 -16.75 -1.21
CA ALA A 93 -19.30 -15.57 -0.33
C ALA A 93 -18.23 -14.54 -0.73
N SER A 94 -17.11 -14.99 -1.31
CA SER A 94 -16.02 -14.14 -1.83
C SER A 94 -16.42 -13.21 -2.99
N ASP A 95 -17.57 -13.46 -3.62
CA ASP A 95 -18.07 -12.71 -4.78
C ASP A 95 -18.89 -11.48 -4.37
N SER A 96 -19.20 -11.33 -3.08
CA SER A 96 -19.89 -10.18 -2.52
C SER A 96 -18.92 -9.17 -1.89
N GLU A 97 -19.22 -7.87 -2.00
CA GLU A 97 -18.53 -6.80 -1.28
C GLU A 97 -18.53 -7.07 0.24
N ASP A 98 -19.62 -7.66 0.72
CA ASP A 98 -19.92 -7.83 2.14
C ASP A 98 -19.03 -8.85 2.84
N ALA A 99 -18.27 -9.66 2.09
CA ALA A 99 -17.26 -10.56 2.64
C ALA A 99 -15.93 -9.85 2.99
N TYR A 100 -15.79 -8.57 2.64
CA TYR A 100 -14.56 -7.82 2.81
C TYR A 100 -14.65 -6.80 3.93
N ILE A 101 -14.07 -7.19 5.06
CA ILE A 101 -13.92 -6.38 6.27
C ILE A 101 -12.51 -5.80 6.40
N TRP A 102 -12.40 -4.67 7.10
CA TRP A 102 -11.11 -4.12 7.45
C TRP A 102 -10.38 -5.05 8.43
N PRO A 103 -9.08 -5.29 8.23
CA PRO A 103 -8.29 -6.06 9.20
C PRO A 103 -8.13 -5.37 10.55
N GLN A 104 -8.24 -4.04 10.59
CA GLN A 104 -8.09 -3.22 11.78
C GLN A 104 -9.45 -2.72 12.28
N ASP A 105 -9.82 -3.12 13.48
CA ASP A 105 -11.09 -2.76 14.12
C ASP A 105 -11.25 -1.24 14.36
N ASN A 106 -10.14 -0.50 14.37
CA ASN A 106 -10.15 0.95 14.56
C ASN A 106 -10.15 1.75 13.25
N VAL A 107 -10.34 1.12 12.09
CA VAL A 107 -10.41 1.79 10.79
C VAL A 107 -11.71 1.42 10.06
N MET A 108 -12.35 2.42 9.45
CA MET A 108 -13.52 2.22 8.61
C MET A 108 -13.58 3.28 7.52
N ASP A 109 -14.01 2.92 6.32
CA ASP A 109 -14.29 3.87 5.25
C ASP A 109 -15.73 4.37 5.31
N ALA A 110 -15.93 5.60 4.84
CA ALA A 110 -17.25 6.22 4.71
C ALA A 110 -17.35 7.08 3.46
N THR A 111 -18.56 7.52 3.17
CA THR A 111 -18.86 8.51 2.14
C THR A 111 -19.29 9.79 2.83
N ARG A 112 -18.61 10.89 2.55
CA ARG A 112 -19.05 12.21 3.03
C ARG A 112 -20.32 12.62 2.28
N ALA A 113 -21.39 12.91 3.02
CA ALA A 113 -22.73 13.09 2.46
C ALA A 113 -22.86 14.33 1.57
N VAL A 114 -22.11 15.41 1.87
CA VAL A 114 -22.25 16.69 1.15
C VAL A 114 -21.75 16.65 -0.29
N ASP A 115 -20.75 15.82 -0.60
CA ASP A 115 -20.08 15.81 -1.90
C ASP A 115 -19.79 14.41 -2.45
N GLY A 116 -20.16 13.36 -1.71
CA GLY A 116 -19.96 11.97 -2.13
C GLY A 116 -18.49 11.52 -2.08
N VAL A 117 -17.59 12.32 -1.50
CA VAL A 117 -16.16 11.97 -1.42
C VAL A 117 -15.95 10.82 -0.44
N PHE A 118 -15.21 9.80 -0.86
CA PHE A 118 -14.83 8.70 0.01
C PHE A 118 -13.70 9.10 0.97
N VAL A 119 -13.87 8.73 2.22
CA VAL A 119 -12.93 9.04 3.31
C VAL A 119 -12.60 7.78 4.09
N LEU A 120 -11.47 7.83 4.78
CA LEU A 120 -11.09 6.86 5.80
C LEU A 120 -11.29 7.48 7.18
N MET A 121 -11.82 6.71 8.11
CA MET A 121 -12.00 7.10 9.50
C MET A 121 -11.14 6.21 10.38
N LYS A 122 -10.37 6.80 11.27
CA LYS A 122 -9.57 6.07 12.28
C LYS A 122 -10.02 6.48 13.68
N ARG A 123 -10.42 5.50 14.48
CA ARG A 123 -10.73 5.68 15.91
C ARG A 123 -9.43 5.71 16.70
N ILE A 124 -9.24 6.77 17.48
CA ILE A 124 -8.09 7.01 18.35
C ILE A 124 -8.58 7.06 19.80
N ALA A 125 -7.95 6.29 20.70
CA ALA A 125 -8.28 6.35 22.12
C ALA A 125 -7.57 7.54 22.77
N ARG A 126 -8.31 8.47 23.39
CA ARG A 126 -7.73 9.73 23.87
C ARG A 126 -6.65 9.55 24.92
N VAL A 127 -6.82 8.58 25.82
CA VAL A 127 -5.91 8.38 26.98
C VAL A 127 -4.72 7.49 26.61
N ARG A 128 -4.94 6.49 25.75
CA ARG A 128 -3.88 5.54 25.38
C ARG A 128 -3.02 6.05 24.23
N ASP A 129 -3.64 6.79 23.30
CA ASP A 129 -3.03 7.18 22.04
C ASP A 129 -2.83 8.72 21.97
N VAL A 130 -2.57 9.35 23.13
CA VAL A 130 -2.40 10.81 23.31
C VAL A 130 -1.43 11.39 22.29
N GLN A 131 -0.26 10.74 22.16
CA GLN A 131 0.81 11.21 21.30
C GLN A 131 0.44 11.19 19.81
N GLU A 132 -0.30 10.17 19.36
CA GLU A 132 -0.78 10.12 17.98
C GLU A 132 -1.78 11.25 17.72
N LEU A 133 -2.69 11.49 18.68
CA LEU A 133 -3.68 12.57 18.57
C LEU A 133 -3.03 13.96 18.55
N GLU A 134 -2.03 14.19 19.41
CA GLU A 134 -1.28 15.45 19.45
C GLU A 134 -0.58 15.73 18.12
N ILE A 135 0.09 14.72 17.55
CA ILE A 135 0.80 14.86 16.27
C ILE A 135 -0.21 15.05 15.12
N ALA A 136 -1.30 14.28 15.08
CA ALA A 136 -2.33 14.44 14.07
C ALA A 136 -2.97 15.84 14.11
N THR A 137 -3.25 16.36 15.31
CA THR A 137 -3.79 17.72 15.50
C THR A 137 -2.78 18.76 15.04
N TRP A 138 -1.51 18.61 15.43
CA TRP A 138 -0.44 19.51 15.00
C TRP A 138 -0.30 19.52 13.48
N LEU A 139 -0.27 18.35 12.82
CA LEU A 139 -0.18 18.25 11.36
C LEU A 139 -1.37 18.91 10.65
N ALA A 140 -2.58 18.83 11.23
CA ALA A 140 -3.78 19.45 10.67
C ALA A 140 -3.70 20.98 10.63
N GLU A 141 -2.93 21.59 11.54
CA GLU A 141 -2.73 23.04 11.64
C GLU A 141 -1.60 23.56 10.75
N HIS A 142 -0.83 22.69 10.10
CA HIS A 142 0.36 23.06 9.33
C HIS A 142 0.17 22.81 7.84
N ASP A 143 -0.13 23.88 7.09
CA ASP A 143 -0.36 23.83 5.64
C ASP A 143 0.77 23.16 4.84
N ARG A 144 2.01 23.22 5.33
CA ARG A 144 3.20 22.61 4.68
C ARG A 144 3.29 21.09 4.84
N ALA A 145 2.41 20.45 5.61
CA ALA A 145 2.42 19.00 5.87
C ALA A 145 1.92 18.15 4.68
N HIS A 146 2.22 18.56 3.44
CA HIS A 146 1.67 17.97 2.21
C HIS A 146 1.99 16.49 2.00
N TYR A 147 3.04 15.98 2.65
CA TYR A 147 3.49 14.58 2.56
C TYR A 147 3.19 13.77 3.83
N CYS A 148 2.40 14.33 4.75
CA CYS A 148 1.76 13.61 5.84
C CYS A 148 0.28 13.43 5.48
N VAL A 149 -0.39 12.42 6.02
CA VAL A 149 -1.84 12.26 5.79
C VAL A 149 -2.59 13.46 6.38
N PRO A 150 -3.42 14.16 5.59
CA PRO A 150 -4.15 15.31 6.10
C PRO A 150 -5.33 14.84 6.96
N ILE A 151 -5.57 15.54 8.05
CA ILE A 151 -6.77 15.34 8.89
C ILE A 151 -7.84 16.31 8.39
N LEU A 152 -8.86 15.77 7.71
CA LEU A 152 -9.95 16.55 7.14
C LEU A 152 -10.91 17.04 8.21
N ARG A 153 -11.11 16.24 9.28
CA ARG A 153 -11.97 16.55 10.41
C ARG A 153 -11.64 15.68 11.62
N VAL A 154 -11.80 16.24 12.81
CA VAL A 154 -11.80 15.49 14.08
C VAL A 154 -13.23 15.44 14.60
N LEU A 155 -13.77 14.23 14.78
CA LEU A 155 -15.09 14.00 15.35
C LEU A 155 -14.95 13.54 16.80
N ALA A 156 -15.68 14.21 17.68
CA ALA A 156 -15.64 13.98 19.12
C ALA A 156 -17.06 14.14 19.70
N ARG A 157 -17.42 13.28 20.65
CA ARG A 157 -18.64 13.44 21.46
C ARG A 157 -18.27 14.06 22.80
N GLU A 158 -18.99 15.10 23.20
CA GLU A 158 -18.77 15.74 24.50
C GLU A 158 -19.01 14.78 25.68
N ARG A 159 -19.96 13.84 25.52
CA ARG A 159 -20.37 12.90 26.56
C ARG A 159 -19.62 11.57 26.55
N GLU A 160 -18.77 11.32 25.56
CA GLU A 160 -17.96 10.10 25.44
C GLU A 160 -16.51 10.49 25.14
N PRO A 161 -15.74 10.86 26.18
CA PRO A 161 -14.40 11.41 26.02
C PRO A 161 -13.34 10.35 25.70
N ASP A 162 -13.67 9.06 25.68
CA ASP A 162 -12.67 7.98 25.61
C ASP A 162 -11.98 7.91 24.24
N TRP A 163 -12.65 8.38 23.19
CA TRP A 163 -12.15 8.30 21.82
C TRP A 163 -12.46 9.55 21.00
N VAL A 164 -11.73 9.69 19.90
CA VAL A 164 -12.04 10.58 18.79
C VAL A 164 -11.94 9.80 17.48
N ILE A 165 -12.61 10.30 16.44
CA ILE A 165 -12.47 9.78 15.09
C ILE A 165 -11.78 10.82 14.23
N LEU A 166 -10.65 10.44 13.65
CA LEU A 166 -9.96 11.22 12.64
C LEU A 166 -10.51 10.85 11.27
N VAL A 167 -11.04 11.83 10.55
CA VAL A 167 -11.46 11.70 9.15
C VAL A 167 -10.29 12.12 8.27
N MET A 168 -9.88 11.23 7.37
CA MET A 168 -8.73 11.37 6.49
C MET A 168 -9.14 11.03 5.04
N PRO A 169 -8.38 11.44 4.02
CA PRO A 169 -8.63 11.00 2.66
C PRO A 169 -8.53 9.48 2.54
N LEU A 170 -9.33 8.90 1.65
CA LEU A 170 -9.14 7.50 1.28
C LEU A 170 -7.90 7.35 0.40
N LEU A 171 -6.81 6.88 1.00
CA LEU A 171 -5.53 6.64 0.32
C LEU A 171 -5.36 5.15 -0.02
N ARG A 172 -4.39 4.86 -0.88
CA ARG A 172 -4.07 3.50 -1.33
C ARG A 172 -2.59 3.20 -1.16
N GLU A 173 -2.22 1.94 -0.94
CA GLU A 173 -0.81 1.52 -0.86
C GLU A 173 0.02 2.06 -2.04
N TYR A 174 1.22 2.58 -1.75
CA TYR A 174 2.03 3.31 -2.73
C TYR A 174 2.40 2.51 -3.98
N ASP A 175 2.52 1.17 -3.87
CA ASP A 175 2.88 0.25 -4.95
C ASP A 175 1.70 -0.57 -5.47
N SER A 176 0.46 -0.15 -5.14
CA SER A 176 -0.77 -0.70 -5.70
C SER A 176 -1.49 0.40 -6.48
N PRO A 177 -1.40 0.47 -7.82
CA PRO A 177 -0.71 -0.46 -8.71
C PRO A 177 0.79 -0.21 -8.73
N ARG A 178 1.58 -1.15 -9.23
CA ARG A 178 3.05 -1.06 -9.21
C ARG A 178 3.56 0.17 -9.97
N LEU A 179 4.69 0.71 -9.51
CA LEU A 179 5.47 1.72 -10.23
C LEU A 179 5.96 1.13 -11.58
N GLN A 180 5.80 1.87 -12.68
CA GLN A 180 6.06 1.35 -14.03
C GLN A 180 7.39 1.81 -14.62
N THR A 181 7.90 2.97 -14.22
CA THR A 181 9.13 3.57 -14.77
C THR A 181 10.11 3.93 -13.67
N VAL A 182 11.39 4.05 -14.03
CA VAL A 182 12.42 4.56 -13.11
C VAL A 182 12.07 5.96 -12.62
N GLY A 183 11.50 6.82 -13.48
CA GLY A 183 11.09 8.17 -13.13
C GLY A 183 9.93 8.22 -12.13
N GLU A 184 8.97 7.29 -12.22
CA GLU A 184 7.93 7.14 -11.18
C GLU A 184 8.55 6.77 -9.82
N ALA A 185 9.56 5.90 -9.79
CA ALA A 185 10.27 5.55 -8.55
C ALA A 185 11.12 6.72 -8.01
N VAL A 186 11.77 7.49 -8.89
CA VAL A 186 12.53 8.69 -8.50
C VAL A 186 11.60 9.70 -7.83
N GLU A 187 10.43 9.97 -8.41
CA GLU A 187 9.47 10.89 -7.81
C GLU A 187 8.94 10.38 -6.47
N PHE A 188 8.70 9.07 -6.36
CA PHE A 188 8.35 8.43 -5.08
C PHE A 188 9.43 8.69 -4.02
N PHE A 189 10.70 8.42 -4.31
CA PHE A 189 11.80 8.67 -3.35
C PHE A 189 11.88 10.13 -2.93
N ARG A 190 11.73 11.05 -3.89
CA ARG A 190 11.74 12.49 -3.64
C ARG A 190 10.66 12.90 -2.64
N GLN A 191 9.41 12.48 -2.85
CA GLN A 191 8.31 12.81 -1.93
C GLN A 191 8.51 12.20 -0.53
N MET A 192 9.08 10.98 -0.43
CA MET A 192 9.35 10.35 0.86
C MET A 192 10.39 11.09 1.68
N PHE A 193 11.46 11.52 1.03
CA PHE A 193 12.48 12.33 1.70
C PHE A 193 11.94 13.71 2.08
N LEU A 194 11.10 14.34 1.26
CA LEU A 194 10.45 15.60 1.62
C LEU A 194 9.53 15.46 2.84
N GLY A 195 8.77 14.37 2.93
CA GLY A 195 7.89 14.14 4.08
C GLY A 195 8.65 13.92 5.39
N ILE A 196 9.70 13.09 5.39
CA ILE A 196 10.52 12.91 6.58
C ILE A 196 11.34 14.18 6.90
N GLY A 197 11.84 14.88 5.88
CA GLY A 197 12.55 16.14 6.05
C GLY A 197 11.67 17.19 6.74
N PHE A 198 10.42 17.33 6.30
CA PHE A 198 9.43 18.19 6.94
C PHE A 198 9.20 17.84 8.42
N LEU A 199 9.08 16.54 8.75
CA LEU A 199 8.94 16.11 10.14
C LEU A 199 10.19 16.49 10.96
N HIS A 200 11.39 16.22 10.43
CA HIS A 200 12.66 16.53 11.11
C HIS A 200 12.86 18.04 11.31
N GLU A 201 12.51 18.87 10.32
CA GLU A 201 12.52 20.35 10.42
C GLU A 201 11.64 20.87 11.57
N ASN A 202 10.58 20.13 11.92
CA ASN A 202 9.62 20.50 12.96
C ASN A 202 9.83 19.74 14.27
N ASN A 203 11.00 19.13 14.44
CA ASN A 203 11.38 18.33 15.60
C ASN A 203 10.47 17.11 15.84
N ILE A 204 9.92 16.52 14.78
CA ILE A 204 9.09 15.32 14.85
C ILE A 204 9.89 14.15 14.27
N VAL A 205 9.99 13.08 15.05
CA VAL A 205 10.52 11.79 14.61
C VAL A 205 9.32 10.94 14.22
N HIS A 206 9.33 10.33 13.02
CA HIS A 206 8.25 9.43 12.62
C HIS A 206 8.30 8.12 13.43
N GLY A 207 9.49 7.59 13.68
CA GLY A 207 9.72 6.42 14.55
C GLY A 207 9.54 5.07 13.85
N ASP A 208 8.73 5.03 12.79
CA ASP A 208 8.47 3.83 11.97
C ASP A 208 8.46 4.15 10.46
N CYS A 209 9.59 4.63 9.94
CA CYS A 209 9.76 4.90 8.51
C CYS A 209 9.86 3.59 7.71
N SER A 210 8.72 2.95 7.44
CA SER A 210 8.62 1.77 6.56
C SER A 210 7.68 2.02 5.40
N SER A 211 7.87 1.30 4.30
CA SER A 211 7.02 1.41 3.11
C SER A 211 5.56 1.01 3.32
N LYS A 212 5.24 0.32 4.42
CA LYS A 212 3.86 0.01 4.84
C LYS A 212 3.13 1.25 5.34
N ASN A 213 3.87 2.25 5.82
CA ASN A 213 3.34 3.52 6.33
C ASN A 213 3.36 4.62 5.26
N ILE A 214 3.37 4.22 3.98
CA ILE A 214 3.35 5.12 2.85
C ILE A 214 2.18 4.77 1.96
N LEU A 215 1.20 5.68 1.91
CA LEU A 215 0.08 5.59 1.00
C LEU A 215 0.20 6.67 -0.08
N MET A 216 -0.64 6.58 -1.12
CA MET A 216 -0.77 7.57 -2.17
C MET A 216 -2.21 8.02 -2.31
N ASP A 217 -2.39 9.26 -2.76
CA ASP A 217 -3.64 9.67 -3.36
C ASP A 217 -3.79 8.99 -4.73
N GLY A 218 -4.55 7.90 -4.74
CA GLY A 218 -4.84 7.12 -5.94
C GLY A 218 -5.84 7.79 -6.88
N GLY A 219 -6.54 8.84 -6.44
CA GLY A 219 -7.67 9.47 -7.13
C GLY A 219 -7.41 9.70 -8.62
N PRO A 220 -6.32 10.41 -8.95
CA PRO A 220 -5.96 10.74 -10.33
C PRO A 220 -5.75 9.53 -11.25
N LEU A 221 -5.49 8.33 -10.70
CA LEU A 221 -5.22 7.15 -11.51
C LEU A 221 -6.49 6.46 -12.03
N TYR A 222 -7.66 6.69 -11.42
CA TYR A 222 -8.85 5.90 -11.71
C TYR A 222 -9.98 6.75 -12.29
N ALA A 223 -10.58 6.28 -13.39
CA ALA A 223 -11.76 6.92 -13.97
C ALA A 223 -13.04 6.69 -13.14
N ALA A 224 -13.05 5.64 -12.31
CA ALA A 224 -14.10 5.34 -11.35
C ALA A 224 -13.47 4.96 -10.00
N PRO A 225 -14.08 5.33 -8.86
CA PRO A 225 -13.53 5.04 -7.53
C PRO A 225 -13.23 3.55 -7.34
N TRP A 226 -12.08 3.24 -6.75
CA TRP A 226 -11.70 1.86 -6.40
C TRP A 226 -12.24 1.50 -5.01
N HIS A 227 -12.42 0.21 -4.78
CA HIS A 227 -12.84 -0.30 -3.48
C HIS A 227 -11.64 -0.29 -2.50
N PRO A 228 -11.82 0.18 -1.24
CA PRO A 228 -10.71 0.41 -0.31
C PRO A 228 -10.08 -0.85 0.29
N ILE A 229 -10.81 -1.96 0.38
CA ILE A 229 -10.23 -3.27 0.80
C ILE A 229 -9.81 -4.09 -0.42
N ARG A 230 -10.72 -4.30 -1.39
CA ARG A 230 -10.41 -4.90 -2.68
C ARG A 230 -10.06 -3.86 -3.74
N HIS A 231 -8.86 -3.30 -3.60
CA HIS A 231 -8.23 -2.36 -4.51
C HIS A 231 -8.36 -2.65 -6.03
N ASN A 232 -8.52 -3.91 -6.45
CA ASN A 232 -8.68 -4.28 -7.86
C ASN A 232 -10.13 -4.19 -8.38
N PHE A 233 -11.09 -3.86 -7.52
CA PHE A 233 -12.51 -3.70 -7.86
C PHE A 233 -12.91 -2.23 -7.77
N ARG A 234 -13.95 -1.89 -8.52
CA ARG A 234 -14.65 -0.62 -8.38
C ARG A 234 -15.36 -0.58 -7.03
N ARG A 235 -15.52 0.63 -6.52
CA ARG A 235 -16.17 0.90 -5.23
C ARG A 235 -17.61 0.39 -5.16
N ASP A 236 -18.33 0.47 -6.27
CA ASP A 236 -19.71 -0.01 -6.44
C ASP A 236 -19.81 -1.52 -6.69
N TRP A 237 -18.69 -2.24 -6.59
CA TRP A 237 -18.58 -3.68 -6.85
C TRP A 237 -18.97 -4.14 -8.27
N THR A 238 -19.20 -3.22 -9.22
CA THR A 238 -19.67 -3.55 -10.59
C THR A 238 -18.62 -4.20 -11.49
N GLY A 239 -17.40 -4.40 -10.99
CA GLY A 239 -16.32 -5.07 -11.72
C GLY A 239 -14.93 -4.56 -11.34
N LYS A 240 -13.96 -4.84 -12.22
CA LYS A 240 -12.55 -4.47 -12.01
C LYS A 240 -12.34 -2.96 -12.12
N ALA A 241 -11.53 -2.40 -11.23
CA ALA A 241 -11.06 -1.03 -11.34
C ALA A 241 -9.93 -0.97 -12.38
N SER A 242 -10.09 -0.09 -13.37
CA SER A 242 -9.06 0.22 -14.38
C SER A 242 -8.35 1.51 -14.00
N HIS A 243 -7.03 1.55 -14.21
CA HIS A 243 -6.21 2.70 -13.86
C HIS A 243 -5.24 3.11 -14.97
N SER A 244 -4.87 4.39 -14.97
CA SER A 244 -3.77 4.93 -15.77
C SER A 244 -2.42 4.67 -15.10
N THR A 245 -1.35 5.28 -15.64
CA THR A 245 -0.03 5.30 -15.02
C THR A 245 0.20 6.59 -14.25
N ARG A 246 1.16 6.59 -13.31
CA ARG A 246 1.58 7.81 -12.60
C ARG A 246 2.32 8.76 -13.53
N THR A 247 2.94 8.26 -14.60
CA THR A 247 3.51 9.09 -15.67
C THR A 247 2.45 9.95 -16.38
N GLN A 248 1.21 9.44 -16.53
CA GLN A 248 0.10 10.18 -17.13
C GLN A 248 -0.63 11.07 -16.13
N HIS A 249 -0.86 10.55 -14.92
CA HIS A 249 -1.52 11.26 -13.84
C HIS A 249 -0.66 11.15 -12.59
N PRO A 250 0.26 12.11 -12.37
CA PRO A 250 1.10 12.18 -11.18
C PRO A 250 0.28 12.07 -9.89
N VAL A 251 0.84 11.41 -8.89
CA VAL A 251 0.20 11.20 -7.58
C VAL A 251 1.03 11.81 -6.47
N ARG A 252 0.36 12.13 -5.36
CA ARG A 252 1.00 12.51 -4.10
C ARG A 252 1.08 11.31 -3.18
N TYR A 253 2.17 11.21 -2.43
CA TYR A 253 2.38 10.18 -1.43
C TYR A 253 2.38 10.79 -0.03
N HIS A 254 1.86 10.05 0.94
CA HIS A 254 1.66 10.50 2.31
C HIS A 254 2.20 9.46 3.29
N TRP A 255 2.99 9.95 4.24
CA TRP A 255 3.30 9.25 5.48
C TRP A 255 2.05 9.15 6.35
N ILE A 256 1.77 7.95 6.82
CA ILE A 256 0.66 7.63 7.71
C ILE A 256 1.18 6.99 9.00
N ASP A 257 0.27 6.77 9.94
CA ASP A 257 0.52 6.05 11.19
C ASP A 257 1.59 6.73 12.07
N PHE A 258 1.14 7.76 12.79
CA PHE A 258 1.95 8.53 13.72
C PHE A 258 1.93 7.97 15.14
N SER A 259 1.47 6.72 15.33
CA SER A 259 1.39 6.07 16.65
C SER A 259 2.74 5.89 17.33
N SER A 260 3.82 5.76 16.54
CA SER A 260 5.20 5.67 17.02
C SER A 260 5.95 7.00 16.96
N SER A 261 5.30 8.05 16.45
CA SER A 261 5.95 9.33 16.24
C SER A 261 6.06 10.11 17.54
N ARG A 262 7.10 10.94 17.65
CA ARG A 262 7.29 11.80 18.82
C ARG A 262 7.75 13.18 18.42
N ARG A 263 7.17 14.20 19.04
CA ARG A 263 7.70 15.57 18.98
C ARG A 263 8.76 15.75 20.07
N LEU A 264 9.95 16.17 19.68
CA LEU A 264 11.07 16.42 20.57
C LEU A 264 10.98 17.87 21.05
N LEU A 265 10.41 18.08 22.24
CA LEU A 265 10.33 19.41 22.86
C LEU A 265 11.61 19.71 23.64
N SER A 266 12.02 20.97 23.65
CA SER A 266 13.24 21.45 24.33
C SER A 266 13.25 21.20 25.84
N ASP A 267 12.08 21.02 26.46
CA ASP A 267 11.92 21.08 27.92
C ASP A 267 11.93 19.68 28.59
N GLU A 268 11.89 18.59 27.82
CA GLU A 268 11.80 17.23 28.36
C GLU A 268 13.16 16.54 28.58
N GLY A 269 14.20 17.24 29.07
CA GLY A 269 15.47 16.60 29.44
C GLY A 269 16.18 15.78 28.34
N ASP A 270 15.69 15.85 27.10
CA ASP A 270 16.22 15.28 25.86
C ASP A 270 17.17 16.29 25.18
N THR A 271 17.79 17.13 26.02
CA THR A 271 18.38 18.43 25.70
C THR A 271 19.79 18.38 25.12
N SER A 272 20.33 17.20 24.82
CA SER A 272 21.47 17.16 23.90
C SER A 272 20.91 17.12 22.47
N GLY A 273 21.24 18.13 21.66
CA GLY A 273 20.97 18.09 20.21
C GLY A 273 21.43 16.77 19.57
N ASP A 274 22.42 16.11 20.17
CA ASP A 274 22.92 14.78 19.81
C ASP A 274 21.86 13.66 19.94
N ARG A 275 21.01 13.67 20.97
CA ARG A 275 20.00 12.63 21.17
C ARG A 275 18.82 12.78 20.21
N ALA A 276 18.41 14.02 19.95
CA ALA A 276 17.44 14.33 18.90
C ALA A 276 17.99 13.96 17.52
N ALA A 277 19.24 14.35 17.22
CA ALA A 277 19.93 13.97 15.99
C ALA A 277 19.97 12.44 15.82
N ALA A 278 20.32 11.69 16.86
CA ALA A 278 20.33 10.22 16.80
C ALA A 278 18.96 9.62 16.44
N LYS A 279 17.86 10.20 16.92
CA LYS A 279 16.50 9.76 16.56
C LYS A 279 16.17 10.06 15.09
N PHE A 280 16.53 11.24 14.58
CA PHE A 280 16.37 11.55 13.14
C PHE A 280 17.23 10.63 12.26
N LYS A 281 18.45 10.30 12.68
CA LYS A 281 19.31 9.32 11.98
C LYS A 281 18.74 7.89 12.05
N ALA A 282 17.86 7.59 13.00
CA ALA A 282 17.14 6.31 13.04
C ALA A 282 16.03 6.26 11.98
N ASP A 283 15.28 7.34 11.76
CA ASP A 283 14.32 7.45 10.66
C ASP A 283 15.01 7.31 9.30
N VAL A 284 16.15 7.99 9.10
CA VAL A 284 16.96 7.88 7.87
C VAL A 284 17.39 6.42 7.63
N TYR A 285 17.85 5.73 8.67
CA TYR A 285 18.23 4.32 8.57
C TYR A 285 17.03 3.44 8.18
N ARG A 286 15.88 3.61 8.83
CA ARG A 286 14.67 2.82 8.56
C ARG A 286 14.18 3.03 7.12
N LEU A 287 14.15 4.28 6.65
CA LEU A 287 13.78 4.58 5.27
C LEU A 287 14.80 4.01 4.28
N GLY A 288 16.10 4.11 4.55
CA GLY A 288 17.15 3.51 3.74
C GLY A 288 16.99 1.99 3.63
N LYS A 289 16.74 1.32 4.75
CA LYS A 289 16.44 -0.12 4.81
C LYS A 289 15.18 -0.48 4.02
N SER A 290 14.13 0.32 4.15
CA SER A 290 12.90 0.10 3.39
C SER A 290 13.12 0.23 1.88
N ILE A 291 13.90 1.21 1.42
CA ILE A 291 14.28 1.35 0.00
C ILE A 291 15.15 0.15 -0.45
N GLU A 292 16.11 -0.27 0.36
CA GLU A 292 16.96 -1.42 0.07
C GLU A 292 16.12 -2.69 -0.17
N GLU A 293 15.22 -2.99 0.76
CA GLU A 293 14.41 -4.20 0.75
C GLU A 293 13.33 -4.16 -0.33
N ASP A 294 12.63 -3.03 -0.50
CA ASP A 294 11.53 -2.95 -1.46
C ASP A 294 11.98 -2.75 -2.91
N PHE A 295 13.20 -2.25 -3.14
CA PHE A 295 13.65 -1.86 -4.47
C PHE A 295 14.97 -2.49 -4.92
N LEU A 296 15.99 -2.60 -4.05
CA LEU A 296 17.36 -2.93 -4.50
C LEU A 296 17.73 -4.41 -4.34
N VAL A 297 17.30 -5.02 -3.24
CA VAL A 297 17.64 -6.39 -2.84
C VAL A 297 16.42 -7.30 -2.91
N GLY A 298 15.24 -6.79 -2.55
CA GLY A 298 14.03 -7.60 -2.39
C GLY A 298 13.85 -8.11 -0.96
N ASN A 299 12.65 -8.63 -0.70
CA ASN A 299 12.27 -9.33 0.52
C ASN A 299 11.27 -10.45 0.17
N GLU A 300 10.67 -11.08 1.18
CA GLU A 300 9.71 -12.17 1.01
C GLU A 300 8.49 -11.78 0.14
N TYR A 301 8.10 -10.51 0.16
CA TYR A 301 6.91 -9.99 -0.52
C TYR A 301 7.23 -9.25 -1.83
N LYS A 302 8.45 -8.70 -1.96
CA LYS A 302 8.84 -7.82 -3.06
C LYS A 302 10.12 -8.28 -3.73
N ARG A 303 10.09 -8.32 -5.06
CA ARG A 303 11.25 -8.67 -5.88
C ARG A 303 12.13 -7.43 -6.11
N PRO A 304 13.46 -7.58 -6.20
CA PRO A 304 14.34 -6.46 -6.54
C PRO A 304 14.00 -5.91 -7.93
N LYS A 305 14.08 -4.59 -8.07
CA LYS A 305 13.74 -3.84 -9.28
C LYS A 305 15.01 -3.50 -10.07
N ARG A 306 14.93 -3.59 -11.40
CA ARG A 306 16.03 -3.25 -12.31
C ARG A 306 16.09 -1.74 -12.57
N GLY A 307 17.30 -1.23 -12.86
CA GLY A 307 17.51 0.15 -13.29
C GLY A 307 17.77 1.15 -12.15
N LEU A 308 17.61 0.70 -10.89
CA LEU A 308 17.79 1.50 -9.68
C LEU A 308 19.18 1.36 -9.01
N ASP A 309 20.16 0.76 -9.68
CA ASP A 309 21.50 0.56 -9.10
C ASP A 309 22.21 1.88 -8.72
N PHE A 310 21.81 3.00 -9.35
CA PHE A 310 22.30 4.33 -9.00
C PHE A 310 21.93 4.76 -7.57
N MET A 311 20.91 4.16 -6.95
CA MET A 311 20.50 4.46 -5.58
C MET A 311 21.40 3.80 -4.52
N ARG A 312 22.21 2.79 -4.91
CA ARG A 312 23.03 2.01 -3.96
C ARG A 312 23.97 2.87 -3.10
N PRO A 313 24.69 3.88 -3.64
CA PRO A 313 25.56 4.72 -2.81
C PRO A 313 24.78 5.51 -1.75
N LEU A 314 23.62 6.07 -2.11
CA LEU A 314 22.78 6.80 -1.15
C LEU A 314 22.20 5.87 -0.09
N VAL A 315 21.64 4.73 -0.49
CA VAL A 315 21.10 3.76 0.47
C VAL A 315 22.18 3.26 1.42
N ALA A 316 23.40 2.98 0.93
CA ALA A 316 24.53 2.59 1.78
C ALA A 316 24.93 3.68 2.79
N ALA A 317 24.85 4.96 2.41
CA ALA A 317 25.08 6.06 3.33
C ALA A 317 23.96 6.15 4.39
N MET A 318 22.69 6.02 3.99
CA MET A 318 21.54 6.02 4.89
C MET A 318 21.59 4.86 5.89
N THR A 319 22.07 3.68 5.47
CA THR A 319 22.13 2.46 6.28
C THR A 319 23.48 2.23 6.95
N HIS A 320 24.34 3.26 7.03
CA HIS A 320 25.65 3.15 7.66
C HIS A 320 25.52 2.66 9.12
N PRO A 321 26.35 1.69 9.58
CA PRO A 321 26.24 1.12 10.92
C PRO A 321 26.34 2.17 12.04
N ASP A 322 27.33 3.05 11.94
CA ASP A 322 27.50 4.23 12.82
C ASP A 322 26.41 5.29 12.52
N PRO A 323 25.50 5.59 13.47
CA PRO A 323 24.44 6.59 13.29
C PRO A 323 24.95 7.99 12.98
N ALA A 324 26.12 8.38 13.51
CA ALA A 324 26.67 9.72 13.33
C ALA A 324 27.12 9.97 11.87
N ARG A 325 27.43 8.90 11.13
CA ARG A 325 27.85 8.96 9.73
C ARG A 325 26.70 8.88 8.73
N ARG A 326 25.48 8.58 9.19
CA ARG A 326 24.30 8.60 8.31
C ARG A 326 24.02 10.06 7.90
N PRO A 327 23.55 10.32 6.67
CA PRO A 327 23.19 11.67 6.24
C PRO A 327 21.95 12.21 6.99
N THR A 328 21.74 13.52 6.99
CA THR A 328 20.45 14.15 7.29
C THR A 328 19.47 13.93 6.13
N MET A 329 18.18 14.23 6.31
CA MET A 329 17.24 14.09 5.21
C MET A 329 17.50 15.11 4.09
N ASP A 330 17.98 16.31 4.41
CA ASP A 330 18.43 17.31 3.42
C ASP A 330 19.63 16.81 2.61
N GLU A 331 20.60 16.18 3.27
CA GLU A 331 21.73 15.52 2.61
C GLU A 331 21.25 14.37 1.70
N CYS A 332 20.26 13.58 2.14
CA CYS A 332 19.65 12.55 1.30
C CYS A 332 19.01 13.14 0.06
N MET A 333 18.29 14.26 0.19
CA MET A 333 17.67 14.96 -0.93
C MET A 333 18.72 15.43 -1.94
N ARG A 334 19.77 16.12 -1.48
CA ARG A 334 20.85 16.60 -2.36
C ARG A 334 21.56 15.45 -3.08
N HIS A 335 21.86 14.37 -2.37
CA HIS A 335 22.45 13.17 -2.97
C HIS A 335 21.51 12.55 -4.03
N LEU A 336 20.20 12.46 -3.76
CA LEU A 336 19.22 11.98 -4.73
C LEU A 336 19.22 12.85 -5.99
N GLU A 337 19.17 14.17 -5.84
CA GLU A 337 19.19 15.11 -6.96
C GLU A 337 20.46 14.99 -7.81
N GLU A 338 21.62 14.84 -7.17
CA GLU A 338 22.91 14.62 -7.85
C GLU A 338 22.90 13.33 -8.66
N LEU A 339 22.43 12.23 -8.07
CA LEU A 339 22.31 10.94 -8.75
C LEU A 339 21.34 11.00 -9.93
N VAL A 340 20.20 11.67 -9.76
CA VAL A 340 19.16 11.82 -10.80
C VAL A 340 19.64 12.71 -11.95
N ARG A 341 20.44 13.75 -11.69
CA ARG A 341 21.04 14.61 -12.72
C ARG A 341 21.91 13.84 -13.71
N GLY A 342 22.52 12.74 -13.26
CA GLY A 342 23.29 11.82 -14.11
C GLY A 342 22.44 10.87 -14.98
N LEU A 343 21.11 10.88 -14.84
CA LEU A 343 20.22 9.97 -15.57
C LEU A 343 19.65 10.63 -16.83
N GLY A 344 19.89 10.02 -17.99
CA GLY A 344 19.24 10.44 -19.24
C GLY A 344 17.74 10.13 -19.27
N SER A 345 16.99 10.89 -20.08
CA SER A 345 15.54 10.72 -20.27
C SER A 345 15.13 9.27 -20.61
N CYS A 346 15.90 8.58 -21.47
CA CYS A 346 15.66 7.17 -21.81
C CYS A 346 15.70 6.25 -20.59
N ARG A 347 16.61 6.50 -19.64
CA ARG A 347 16.71 5.71 -18.41
C ARG A 347 15.56 6.00 -17.47
N LEU A 348 15.20 7.27 -17.29
CA LEU A 348 14.05 7.66 -16.46
C LEU A 348 12.74 7.06 -17.00
N ARG A 349 12.57 6.99 -18.32
CA ARG A 349 11.40 6.38 -18.95
C ARG A 349 11.47 4.85 -19.08
N SER A 350 12.62 4.25 -18.74
CA SER A 350 12.78 2.80 -18.84
C SER A 350 11.90 2.08 -17.83
N ARG A 351 11.45 0.88 -18.21
CA ARG A 351 10.58 0.05 -17.38
C ARG A 351 11.26 -0.30 -16.06
N LEU A 352 10.55 -0.09 -14.97
CA LEU A 352 10.92 -0.57 -13.65
C LEU A 352 10.53 -2.04 -13.51
N ALA A 353 11.27 -2.91 -14.20
CA ALA A 353 10.99 -4.35 -14.21
C ALA A 353 11.44 -5.01 -12.90
N GLU A 354 10.66 -5.97 -12.40
CA GLU A 354 11.07 -6.83 -11.30
C GLU A 354 11.98 -7.96 -11.80
N ARG A 355 12.92 -8.39 -10.96
CA ARG A 355 13.78 -9.53 -11.29
C ARG A 355 12.92 -10.79 -11.42
N GLY A 356 12.94 -11.41 -12.61
CA GLY A 356 12.11 -12.56 -12.93
C GLY A 356 10.84 -12.23 -13.73
N ASP A 357 10.61 -10.96 -14.07
CA ASP A 357 9.58 -10.60 -15.06
C ASP A 357 9.90 -11.20 -16.42
N LEU A 358 8.89 -11.82 -17.05
CA LEU A 358 8.99 -12.30 -18.43
C LEU A 358 9.16 -11.10 -19.38
N PRO A 359 10.29 -11.01 -20.13
CA PRO A 359 10.60 -9.81 -20.90
C PRO A 359 9.57 -9.46 -21.97
N LEU A 360 9.09 -10.45 -22.73
CA LEU A 360 8.24 -10.21 -23.90
C LEU A 360 6.81 -9.76 -23.57
N VAL A 361 6.18 -10.33 -22.53
CA VAL A 361 4.75 -10.10 -22.20
C VAL A 361 4.46 -8.64 -21.88
N HIS A 362 5.44 -7.94 -21.31
CA HIS A 362 5.28 -6.57 -20.85
C HIS A 362 6.13 -5.55 -21.62
N ALA A 363 7.05 -5.99 -22.49
CA ALA A 363 7.90 -5.08 -23.26
C ALA A 363 7.09 -4.31 -24.31
N VAL A 364 6.25 -4.99 -25.11
CA VAL A 364 5.53 -4.34 -26.22
C VAL A 364 4.55 -3.27 -25.71
N PRO A 365 3.66 -3.54 -24.72
CA PRO A 365 2.78 -2.50 -24.19
C PRO A 365 3.54 -1.33 -23.55
N HIS A 366 4.69 -1.60 -22.91
CA HIS A 366 5.53 -0.55 -22.34
C HIS A 366 6.15 0.35 -23.43
N TRP A 367 6.69 -0.23 -24.51
CA TRP A 367 7.23 0.53 -25.63
C TRP A 367 6.18 1.42 -26.30
N VAL A 368 4.97 0.90 -26.51
CA VAL A 368 3.85 1.69 -27.05
C VAL A 368 3.53 2.87 -26.13
N ARG A 369 3.41 2.63 -24.82
CA ARG A 369 3.20 3.71 -23.82
C ARG A 369 4.32 4.73 -23.81
N HIS A 370 5.57 4.29 -23.93
CA HIS A 370 6.73 5.18 -23.96
C HIS A 370 6.63 6.16 -25.14
N VAL A 371 6.34 5.67 -26.34
CA VAL A 371 6.14 6.52 -27.52
C VAL A 371 5.01 7.51 -27.27
N LEU A 372 3.89 7.07 -26.70
CA LEU A 372 2.77 7.95 -26.34
C LEU A 372 3.18 9.02 -25.32
N PHE A 373 4.00 8.69 -24.31
CA PHE A 373 4.47 9.66 -23.32
C PHE A 373 5.35 10.74 -23.94
N VAL A 374 6.22 10.36 -24.88
CA VAL A 374 7.06 11.30 -25.62
C VAL A 374 6.20 12.20 -26.52
N LEU A 375 5.26 11.64 -27.27
CA LEU A 375 4.35 12.40 -28.12
C LEU A 375 3.47 13.38 -27.32
N LYS A 376 3.00 12.97 -26.15
CA LYS A 376 2.22 13.81 -25.21
C LYS A 376 3.10 14.77 -24.39
N ARG A 377 4.42 14.78 -24.59
CA ARG A 377 5.40 15.61 -23.86
C ARG A 377 5.30 15.46 -22.32
N LEU A 378 4.89 14.29 -21.84
CA LEU A 378 4.82 14.01 -20.40
C LEU A 378 6.22 13.94 -19.82
N PRO A 379 6.52 14.56 -18.66
CA PRO A 379 7.86 14.57 -18.10
C PRO A 379 8.31 13.14 -17.73
N PRO A 380 9.62 12.81 -17.84
CA PRO A 380 10.13 11.51 -17.42
C PRO A 380 9.94 11.24 -15.93
N ILE A 381 9.99 12.29 -15.09
CA ILE A 381 9.71 12.27 -13.66
C ILE A 381 8.34 12.94 -13.47
N PRO A 382 7.29 12.20 -13.10
CA PRO A 382 5.93 12.73 -13.04
C PRO A 382 5.66 13.44 -11.72
N VAL A 383 6.14 14.68 -11.60
CA VAL A 383 5.90 15.54 -10.44
C VAL A 383 4.42 15.97 -10.42
N PRO A 384 3.67 15.77 -9.31
CA PRO A 384 2.31 16.28 -9.19
C PRO A 384 2.29 17.80 -9.14
N SER A 385 1.31 18.39 -9.84
CA SER A 385 1.06 19.83 -9.86
C SER A 385 0.59 20.38 -8.52
#